data_AF-H0S9R9-F1
#
_entry.id   AF-H0S9R9-F1
#
_cell.length_a   1.000
_cell.length_b   1.000
_cell.length_c   1.000
_cell.angle_alpha   90.00
_cell.angle_beta   90.00
_cell.angle_gamma   90.00
#
_symmetry.space_group_name_H-M   'P 1'
#
loop_
_entity.id
_entity.type
_entity.pdbx_description
1 polymer ?
#
loop_
_entity_poly.entity_id
_entity_poly.type
_entity_poly.pdbx_seq_one_letter_code
_entity_poly.pdbx_strand_id
1 'polypeptide(L)'
;MPTLESNRLVFRFPHIEESAQFSIEFQRTLRIPDTDRTYSLPPGLGLFPLRHVEDFADRLDHATISRGGVVMPMWQAEAMWLNFHSRRPYDGPSFPVAIKVAAGKINAVSGETWRPGLNRHPQDYMVSPQQPWLDGFAVKPGVIRQFVAMPLGDGYTVEHQISGTEEWGGLQIQVAPLKNHAWQKIRAAWREKVRTPHFAEDRLCDSSSRLMGLGAGGLMKQAIYPDQFQLDDWDLESMDRVFVTLLHARDWKSTTGESAPHHPPTAQEYSKAGLPWFDYYGCDQASLPGGEKLASIASVGELFKKKTGAAMPNCEDVETGVPKIVGPRQVRVGEW
;
A
#
# COMPACT_ATOMS: atom_id res chain seq x y z
N MET A 1 6.91 16.38 -8.85
CA MET A 1 7.09 14.99 -9.32
C MET A 1 7.96 14.24 -8.34
N PRO A 2 7.57 13.01 -7.94
CA PRO A 2 8.43 12.17 -7.13
C PRO A 2 9.62 11.63 -7.94
N THR A 3 10.73 11.37 -7.24
CA THR A 3 11.93 10.73 -7.79
C THR A 3 11.97 9.24 -7.45
N LEU A 4 12.86 8.51 -8.13
CA LEU A 4 13.12 7.10 -7.87
C LEU A 4 14.48 6.89 -7.21
N GLU A 5 14.51 6.37 -5.98
CA GLU A 5 15.76 6.19 -5.22
C GLU A 5 15.81 4.82 -4.54
N SER A 6 16.75 3.96 -4.94
CA SER A 6 16.90 2.61 -4.37
C SER A 6 15.58 1.81 -4.31
N ASN A 7 14.78 1.91 -5.37
CA ASN A 7 13.42 1.38 -5.50
C ASN A 7 12.32 2.05 -4.64
N ARG A 8 12.54 3.25 -4.09
CA ARG A 8 11.53 4.07 -3.37
C ARG A 8 10.95 5.12 -4.32
N LEU A 9 9.65 5.38 -4.21
CA LEU A 9 9.07 6.62 -4.75
C LEU A 9 9.20 7.71 -3.69
N VAL A 10 10.05 8.70 -3.94
CA VAL A 10 10.38 9.75 -2.96
C VAL A 10 9.74 11.07 -3.37
N PHE A 11 8.86 11.57 -2.50
CA PHE A 11 8.18 12.85 -2.63
C PHE A 11 8.92 13.88 -1.75
N ARG A 12 9.14 15.10 -2.25
CA ARG A 12 9.84 16.17 -1.54
C ARG A 12 9.09 17.48 -1.66
N PHE A 13 9.04 18.22 -0.56
CA PHE A 13 8.24 19.45 -0.42
C PHE A 13 9.11 20.62 0.08
N PRO A 14 10.22 20.97 -0.62
CA PRO A 14 11.18 21.98 -0.15
C PRO A 14 10.59 23.39 -0.04
N HIS A 15 9.45 23.65 -0.68
CA HIS A 15 8.66 24.88 -0.53
C HIS A 15 7.90 24.96 0.82
N ILE A 16 7.76 23.85 1.53
CA ILE A 16 7.22 23.78 2.91
C ILE A 16 8.36 23.84 3.92
N GLU A 17 9.34 22.96 3.77
CA GLU A 17 10.58 22.88 4.55
C GLU A 17 11.60 22.03 3.77
N GLU A 18 12.89 22.39 3.78
CA GLU A 18 13.94 21.67 3.04
C GLU A 18 13.99 20.17 3.40
N SER A 19 13.76 19.83 4.67
CA SER A 19 13.69 18.47 5.20
C SER A 19 12.35 17.75 4.99
N ALA A 20 11.32 18.41 4.44
CA ALA A 20 10.01 17.78 4.22
C ALA A 20 10.07 16.78 3.06
N GLN A 21 10.15 15.49 3.40
CA GLN A 21 10.11 14.38 2.46
C GLN A 21 9.23 13.25 2.96
N PHE A 22 8.74 12.47 2.01
CA PHE A 22 7.95 11.27 2.24
C PHE A 22 8.35 10.20 1.22
N SER A 23 8.61 8.96 1.65
CA SER A 23 8.86 7.83 0.74
C SER A 23 7.72 6.81 0.79
N ILE A 24 7.29 6.36 -0.40
CA ILE A 24 6.49 5.16 -0.55
C ILE A 24 7.44 4.02 -0.92
N GLU A 25 7.54 3.09 0.00
CA GLU A 25 7.91 1.73 -0.31
C GLU A 25 6.68 0.94 -0.73
N PHE A 26 6.97 -0.20 -1.32
CA PHE A 26 6.03 -1.28 -1.42
C PHE A 26 6.75 -2.57 -0.99
N GLN A 27 6.03 -3.64 -0.68
CA GLN A 27 6.61 -4.80 0.00
C GLN A 27 6.01 -6.10 -0.54
N ARG A 28 6.85 -7.12 -0.70
CA ARG A 28 6.41 -8.51 -0.93
C ARG A 28 5.75 -9.02 0.35
N THR A 29 4.76 -9.90 0.25
CA THR A 29 4.26 -10.61 1.43
C THR A 29 3.64 -11.97 1.09
N LEU A 30 3.42 -12.77 2.12
CA LEU A 30 2.69 -14.02 2.04
C LEU A 30 1.26 -13.75 1.53
N ARG A 31 0.83 -14.46 0.49
CA ARG A 31 -0.61 -14.48 0.16
C ARG A 31 -1.34 -15.27 1.25
N ILE A 32 -2.29 -14.62 1.90
CA ILE A 32 -3.14 -15.22 2.92
C ILE A 32 -4.14 -16.17 2.25
N PRO A 33 -4.48 -17.32 2.87
CA PRO A 33 -5.55 -18.20 2.42
C PRO A 33 -6.84 -17.43 2.12
N ASP A 34 -7.47 -17.75 0.99
CA ASP A 34 -8.61 -16.98 0.49
C ASP A 34 -9.92 -17.60 0.96
N THR A 35 -10.19 -17.42 2.26
CA THR A 35 -11.32 -17.98 3.01
C THR A 35 -12.04 -16.87 3.80
N ASP A 36 -13.15 -17.21 4.46
CA ASP A 36 -13.87 -16.30 5.38
C ASP A 36 -13.08 -15.97 6.66
N ARG A 37 -11.99 -16.69 6.94
CA ARG A 37 -11.17 -16.47 8.13
C ARG A 37 -10.40 -15.16 8.00
N THR A 38 -10.55 -14.30 9.00
CA THR A 38 -9.75 -13.07 9.12
C THR A 38 -8.44 -13.38 9.83
N TYR A 39 -7.33 -13.23 9.12
CA TYR A 39 -5.98 -13.50 9.61
C TYR A 39 -5.36 -12.31 10.36
N SER A 40 -4.36 -12.61 11.18
CA SER A 40 -3.34 -11.64 11.59
C SER A 40 -2.44 -11.25 10.42
N LEU A 41 -1.59 -10.25 10.61
CA LEU A 41 -0.81 -9.66 9.54
C LEU A 41 0.44 -10.50 9.23
N PRO A 42 0.73 -10.77 7.95
CA PRO A 42 1.91 -11.52 7.49
C PRO A 42 3.20 -10.67 7.51
N PRO A 43 4.39 -11.27 7.36
CA PRO A 43 5.65 -10.55 7.21
C PRO A 43 5.79 -9.88 5.83
N GLY A 44 6.63 -8.85 5.76
CA GLY A 44 7.26 -8.45 4.52
C GLY A 44 8.34 -9.46 4.11
N LEU A 45 8.30 -9.92 2.86
CA LEU A 45 9.22 -10.91 2.27
C LEU A 45 10.30 -10.22 1.43
N GLY A 46 10.79 -9.08 1.91
CA GLY A 46 11.63 -8.18 1.14
C GLY A 46 10.89 -7.53 -0.02
N LEU A 47 11.65 -7.19 -1.05
CA LEU A 47 11.30 -6.13 -2.00
C LEU A 47 11.14 -6.68 -3.41
N PHE A 48 10.25 -6.06 -4.18
CA PHE A 48 10.35 -6.10 -5.64
C PHE A 48 11.13 -4.84 -6.13
N PRO A 49 11.65 -4.78 -7.37
CA PRO A 49 12.40 -3.63 -7.91
C PRO A 49 11.57 -2.60 -8.72
N LEU A 50 11.88 -1.29 -8.65
CA LEU A 50 11.28 -0.22 -9.49
C LEU A 50 12.18 0.18 -10.64
N ARG A 51 11.63 0.40 -11.83
CA ARG A 51 12.30 1.13 -12.92
C ARG A 51 11.38 2.18 -13.52
N HIS A 52 11.91 3.24 -14.13
CA HIS A 52 11.04 4.21 -14.81
C HIS A 52 10.40 3.55 -16.03
N VAL A 53 9.20 4.03 -16.42
CA VAL A 53 8.59 3.65 -17.71
C VAL A 53 9.46 4.11 -18.89
N GLU A 54 10.10 5.28 -18.76
CA GLU A 54 10.89 5.89 -19.84
C GLU A 54 12.18 5.10 -20.16
N ASP A 55 12.84 4.51 -19.15
CA ASP A 55 14.02 3.63 -19.30
C ASP A 55 13.77 2.44 -20.25
N PHE A 56 12.50 2.03 -20.40
CA PHE A 56 12.10 0.80 -21.10
C PHE A 56 11.00 1.03 -22.15
N ALA A 57 10.84 2.27 -22.63
CA ALA A 57 9.77 2.65 -23.55
C ALA A 57 9.69 1.75 -24.81
N ASP A 58 10.82 1.43 -25.44
CA ASP A 58 10.89 0.55 -26.63
C ASP A 58 10.41 -0.91 -26.39
N ARG A 59 10.12 -1.28 -25.14
CA ARG A 59 9.76 -2.64 -24.69
C ARG A 59 8.45 -2.70 -23.91
N LEU A 60 7.70 -1.60 -23.87
CA LEU A 60 6.42 -1.46 -23.16
C LEU A 60 5.30 -1.13 -24.14
N ASP A 61 4.06 -1.35 -23.74
CA ASP A 61 2.91 -0.99 -24.57
C ASP A 61 2.65 0.52 -24.56
N HIS A 62 2.00 1.03 -25.61
CA HIS A 62 1.74 2.47 -25.76
C HIS A 62 0.86 3.06 -24.65
N ALA A 63 -0.04 2.28 -24.03
CA ALA A 63 -0.87 2.77 -22.93
C ALA A 63 -0.05 2.95 -21.65
N THR A 64 0.91 2.06 -21.39
CA THR A 64 1.92 2.16 -20.35
C THR A 64 2.82 3.38 -20.57
N ILE A 65 3.39 3.55 -21.78
CA ILE A 65 4.27 4.69 -22.12
C ILE A 65 3.52 6.02 -21.94
N SER A 66 2.33 6.15 -22.54
CA SER A 66 1.49 7.36 -22.49
C SER A 66 1.02 7.71 -21.07
N ARG A 67 1.02 6.74 -20.15
CA ARG A 67 0.67 6.92 -18.74
C ARG A 67 1.85 7.29 -17.84
N GLY A 68 3.07 6.88 -18.23
CA GLY A 68 4.30 7.15 -17.50
C GLY A 68 4.32 6.58 -16.06
N GLY A 69 5.23 7.12 -15.25
CA GLY A 69 5.51 6.65 -13.90
C GLY A 69 6.54 5.52 -13.89
N VAL A 70 6.35 4.51 -13.04
CA VAL A 70 7.30 3.39 -12.88
C VAL A 70 6.69 2.03 -13.23
N VAL A 71 7.49 1.14 -13.79
CA VAL A 71 7.21 -0.29 -13.93
C VAL A 71 7.91 -1.10 -12.84
N MET A 72 7.27 -2.17 -12.39
CA MET A 72 7.82 -3.09 -11.39
C MET A 72 7.05 -4.43 -11.39
N PRO A 73 7.66 -5.58 -10.99
CA PRO A 73 7.12 -6.93 -11.25
C PRO A 73 6.48 -7.65 -10.06
N MET A 74 5.58 -8.61 -10.29
CA MET A 74 5.26 -9.71 -9.34
C MET A 74 4.83 -10.98 -10.10
N TRP A 75 4.66 -12.09 -9.38
CA TRP A 75 4.02 -13.31 -9.91
C TRP A 75 2.49 -13.23 -9.83
N GLN A 76 1.79 -14.00 -10.68
CA GLN A 76 0.35 -14.23 -10.50
C GLN A 76 0.08 -14.91 -9.14
N ALA A 77 -1.00 -14.49 -8.46
CA ALA A 77 -1.37 -14.85 -7.10
C ALA A 77 -0.33 -14.49 -6.01
N GLU A 78 0.62 -13.61 -6.28
CA GLU A 78 1.47 -13.01 -5.24
C GLU A 78 0.79 -11.84 -4.53
N ALA A 79 1.12 -11.63 -3.25
CA ALA A 79 0.56 -10.57 -2.42
C ALA A 79 1.57 -9.46 -2.09
N MET A 80 1.05 -8.29 -1.72
CA MET A 80 1.86 -7.08 -1.54
C MET A 80 1.24 -6.07 -0.58
N TRP A 81 2.06 -5.20 0.03
CA TRP A 81 1.61 -4.07 0.85
C TRP A 81 2.40 -2.78 0.56
N LEU A 82 1.89 -1.62 0.99
CA LEU A 82 2.50 -0.29 0.87
C LEU A 82 3.08 0.08 2.22
N ASN A 83 4.35 0.43 2.32
CA ASN A 83 4.94 0.91 3.57
C ASN A 83 5.30 2.40 3.41
N PHE A 84 4.94 3.23 4.40
CA PHE A 84 4.89 4.68 4.29
C PHE A 84 5.87 5.34 5.26
N HIS A 85 6.82 6.13 4.72
CA HIS A 85 7.91 6.73 5.48
C HIS A 85 7.86 8.26 5.50
N SER A 86 7.29 8.82 6.55
CA SER A 86 7.47 10.23 6.90
C SER A 86 8.75 10.41 7.73
N ARG A 87 9.84 10.83 7.08
CA ARG A 87 11.15 11.07 7.74
C ARG A 87 10.99 11.95 8.97
N ARG A 88 11.51 11.50 10.12
CA ARG A 88 11.60 12.30 11.34
C ARG A 88 12.92 13.10 11.33
N PRO A 89 12.88 14.44 11.31
CA PRO A 89 14.06 15.26 11.56
C PRO A 89 14.45 15.20 13.05
N TYR A 90 15.72 15.47 13.37
CA TYR A 90 16.20 15.44 14.75
C TYR A 90 15.57 16.55 15.62
N ASP A 91 15.31 17.71 15.02
CA ASP A 91 14.78 18.94 15.61
C ASP A 91 13.26 19.11 15.41
N GLY A 92 12.51 18.05 15.11
CA GLY A 92 11.07 18.15 14.86
C GLY A 92 10.27 16.85 14.89
N PRO A 93 8.95 16.96 14.63
CA PRO A 93 8.09 15.82 14.32
C PRO A 93 8.29 15.37 12.86
N SER A 94 7.90 14.14 12.53
CA SER A 94 7.78 13.71 11.12
C SER A 94 6.77 14.57 10.35
N PHE A 95 7.07 14.86 9.08
CA PHE A 95 6.18 15.63 8.20
C PHE A 95 4.92 14.83 7.80
N PRO A 96 3.70 15.31 8.08
CA PRO A 96 2.47 14.62 7.69
C PRO A 96 2.14 14.78 6.20
N VAL A 97 1.59 13.73 5.60
CA VAL A 97 1.07 13.72 4.23
C VAL A 97 -0.26 12.98 4.13
N ALA A 98 -1.16 13.45 3.27
CA ALA A 98 -2.34 12.72 2.85
C ALA A 98 -2.02 11.85 1.64
N ILE A 99 -2.37 10.57 1.70
CA ILE A 99 -2.01 9.54 0.72
C ILE A 99 -3.30 8.89 0.19
N LYS A 100 -3.56 9.06 -1.10
CA LYS A 100 -4.72 8.50 -1.80
C LYS A 100 -4.26 7.41 -2.75
N VAL A 101 -4.84 6.22 -2.60
CA VAL A 101 -4.45 5.01 -3.34
C VAL A 101 -5.66 4.42 -4.04
N ALA A 102 -5.52 4.11 -5.33
CA ALA A 102 -6.46 3.30 -6.09
C ALA A 102 -5.75 2.24 -6.92
N ALA A 103 -6.50 1.18 -7.22
CA ALA A 103 -6.12 0.10 -8.10
C ALA A 103 -7.16 -0.02 -9.20
N GLY A 104 -6.77 0.00 -10.47
CA GLY A 104 -7.75 0.01 -11.56
C GLY A 104 -8.75 1.16 -11.46
N LYS A 105 -8.30 2.34 -11.02
CA LYS A 105 -9.14 3.49 -10.66
C LYS A 105 -10.21 3.24 -9.57
N ILE A 106 -10.20 2.13 -8.84
CA ILE A 106 -11.04 1.96 -7.63
C ILE A 106 -10.24 2.34 -6.39
N ASN A 107 -10.77 3.28 -5.60
CA ASN A 107 -10.15 3.75 -4.37
C ASN A 107 -10.07 2.63 -3.30
N ALA A 108 -8.89 2.42 -2.73
CA ALA A 108 -8.66 1.34 -1.77
C ALA A 108 -9.26 1.58 -0.37
N VAL A 109 -9.67 2.82 -0.05
CA VAL A 109 -10.28 3.19 1.23
C VAL A 109 -11.81 3.29 1.12
N SER A 110 -12.33 4.01 0.11
CA SER A 110 -13.77 4.26 -0.04
C SER A 110 -14.51 3.33 -1.02
N GLY A 111 -13.79 2.62 -1.91
CA GLY A 111 -14.41 1.83 -2.99
C GLY A 111 -15.00 2.63 -4.13
N GLU A 112 -14.83 3.95 -4.13
CA GLU A 112 -15.34 4.82 -5.19
C GLU A 112 -14.39 4.87 -6.39
N THR A 113 -14.95 5.21 -7.55
CA THR A 113 -14.18 5.50 -8.77
C THR A 113 -13.27 6.71 -8.56
N TRP A 114 -12.05 6.64 -9.10
CA TRP A 114 -11.01 7.65 -8.95
C TRP A 114 -11.46 9.04 -9.41
N ARG A 115 -11.39 9.99 -8.49
CA ARG A 115 -11.48 11.44 -8.72
C ARG A 115 -10.20 12.12 -8.22
N PRO A 116 -9.70 13.18 -8.88
CA PRO A 116 -8.63 14.03 -8.35
C PRO A 116 -9.01 14.67 -7.00
N GLY A 117 -8.00 15.15 -6.26
CA GLY A 117 -8.19 15.78 -4.95
C GLY A 117 -8.47 14.76 -3.84
N LEU A 118 -8.92 15.23 -2.68
CA LEU A 118 -9.23 14.42 -1.51
C LEU A 118 -10.73 14.55 -1.16
N ASN A 119 -11.40 13.47 -0.80
CA ASN A 119 -12.74 13.51 -0.20
C ASN A 119 -12.70 13.02 1.25
N ARG A 120 -13.47 13.66 2.13
CA ARG A 120 -13.64 13.28 3.55
C ARG A 120 -14.95 12.52 3.82
N HIS A 121 -15.94 12.58 2.92
CA HIS A 121 -17.25 11.96 3.12
C HIS A 121 -17.71 11.18 1.87
N PRO A 122 -17.44 9.85 1.78
CA PRO A 122 -16.55 9.08 2.65
C PRO A 122 -15.07 9.50 2.51
N GLN A 123 -14.24 9.19 3.50
CA GLN A 123 -12.81 9.49 3.44
C GLN A 123 -12.13 8.57 2.40
N ASP A 124 -11.49 9.16 1.38
CA ASP A 124 -10.88 8.42 0.26
C ASP A 124 -9.35 8.41 0.27
N TYR A 125 -8.75 8.71 1.43
CA TYR A 125 -7.31 8.80 1.66
C TYR A 125 -6.91 8.38 3.08
N MET A 126 -5.61 8.25 3.31
CA MET A 126 -4.95 7.97 4.58
C MET A 126 -4.03 9.13 4.97
N VAL A 127 -3.61 9.20 6.24
CA VAL A 127 -2.67 10.23 6.70
C VAL A 127 -1.47 9.58 7.37
N SER A 128 -0.28 9.72 6.79
CA SER A 128 0.98 9.28 7.42
C SER A 128 1.60 10.48 8.18
N PRO A 129 2.31 10.30 9.32
CA PRO A 129 2.79 9.05 9.92
C PRO A 129 1.76 8.19 10.67
N GLN A 130 0.54 8.68 10.93
CA GLN A 130 -0.47 7.98 11.75
C GLN A 130 -0.92 6.66 11.12
N GLN A 131 -1.07 6.63 9.79
CA GLN A 131 -1.14 5.44 8.96
C GLN A 131 0.27 5.12 8.43
N PRO A 132 0.97 4.12 8.98
CA PRO A 132 2.30 3.72 8.51
C PRO A 132 2.28 2.79 7.28
N TRP A 133 1.15 2.14 6.93
CA TRP A 133 1.10 1.23 5.77
C TRP A 133 -0.33 0.94 5.26
N LEU A 134 -0.45 0.26 4.10
CA LEU A 134 -1.71 -0.28 3.55
C LEU A 134 -1.52 -1.68 2.90
N ASP A 135 -2.23 -2.69 3.41
CA ASP A 135 -2.16 -4.09 2.93
C ASP A 135 -3.19 -4.44 1.83
N GLY A 136 -4.27 -3.64 1.68
CA GLY A 136 -5.33 -3.95 0.72
C GLY A 136 -6.52 -3.01 0.71
N PHE A 137 -7.68 -3.54 0.34
CA PHE A 137 -8.94 -2.80 0.21
C PHE A 137 -9.73 -2.80 1.53
N ALA A 138 -10.16 -1.63 2.02
CA ALA A 138 -10.90 -1.48 3.28
C ALA A 138 -12.37 -1.92 3.16
N VAL A 139 -12.65 -3.17 3.53
CA VAL A 139 -13.97 -3.81 3.35
C VAL A 139 -14.92 -3.62 4.54
N LYS A 140 -14.42 -3.43 5.76
CA LYS A 140 -15.21 -3.17 6.99
C LYS A 140 -14.29 -2.56 8.08
N PRO A 141 -14.80 -2.11 9.25
CA PRO A 141 -13.94 -1.50 10.27
C PRO A 141 -12.87 -2.50 10.75
N GLY A 142 -11.61 -2.07 10.74
CA GLY A 142 -10.48 -2.89 11.21
C GLY A 142 -10.13 -4.10 10.34
N VAL A 143 -10.72 -4.31 9.16
CA VAL A 143 -10.41 -5.45 8.28
C VAL A 143 -10.34 -5.04 6.81
N ILE A 144 -9.29 -5.51 6.14
CA ILE A 144 -9.06 -5.33 4.70
C ILE A 144 -9.09 -6.68 3.97
N ARG A 145 -9.33 -6.68 2.65
CA ARG A 145 -8.97 -7.80 1.75
C ARG A 145 -7.63 -7.51 1.09
N GLN A 146 -6.69 -8.45 1.18
CA GLN A 146 -5.29 -8.29 0.74
C GLN A 146 -5.17 -7.88 -0.75
N PHE A 147 -4.22 -7.01 -1.08
CA PHE A 147 -3.84 -6.78 -2.48
C PHE A 147 -3.16 -8.03 -3.07
N VAL A 148 -3.80 -8.68 -4.05
CA VAL A 148 -3.29 -9.89 -4.71
C VAL A 148 -3.23 -9.74 -6.23
N ALA A 149 -2.09 -10.16 -6.80
CA ALA A 149 -1.77 -10.18 -8.21
C ALA A 149 -2.69 -11.10 -9.04
N MET A 150 -3.40 -10.55 -10.03
CA MET A 150 -4.24 -11.26 -10.99
C MET A 150 -4.14 -10.62 -12.39
N PRO A 151 -4.35 -11.39 -13.48
CA PRO A 151 -4.35 -10.86 -14.84
C PRO A 151 -5.50 -9.87 -15.09
N LEU A 152 -5.29 -8.97 -16.06
CA LEU A 152 -6.32 -8.12 -16.64
C LEU A 152 -6.97 -8.83 -17.84
N GLY A 153 -8.26 -8.56 -18.08
CA GLY A 153 -9.08 -9.18 -19.13
C GLY A 153 -9.84 -10.41 -18.64
N ASP A 154 -9.33 -11.11 -17.62
CA ASP A 154 -9.94 -12.32 -17.05
C ASP A 154 -11.10 -12.02 -16.07
N GLY A 155 -11.33 -10.76 -15.69
CA GLY A 155 -12.42 -10.35 -14.80
C GLY A 155 -12.23 -10.81 -13.35
N TYR A 156 -11.03 -10.61 -12.81
CA TYR A 156 -10.64 -10.95 -11.43
C TYR A 156 -10.34 -9.73 -10.55
N THR A 157 -10.08 -8.57 -11.14
CA THR A 157 -9.69 -7.39 -10.39
C THR A 157 -10.87 -6.71 -9.71
N VAL A 158 -10.57 -5.84 -8.73
CA VAL A 158 -11.57 -4.98 -8.09
C VAL A 158 -12.13 -3.94 -9.09
N GLU A 159 -11.37 -3.59 -10.13
CA GLU A 159 -11.86 -2.79 -11.27
C GLU A 159 -13.06 -3.47 -11.91
N HIS A 160 -12.92 -4.72 -12.36
CA HIS A 160 -14.01 -5.47 -12.99
C HIS A 160 -15.25 -5.56 -12.11
N GLN A 161 -15.07 -5.84 -10.82
CA GLN A 161 -16.18 -6.05 -9.89
C GLN A 161 -17.02 -4.79 -9.64
N ILE A 162 -16.44 -3.60 -9.78
CA ILE A 162 -17.10 -2.32 -9.45
C ILE A 162 -17.40 -1.45 -10.70
N SER A 163 -16.62 -1.56 -11.78
CA SER A 163 -16.86 -0.84 -13.05
C SER A 163 -17.42 -1.71 -14.19
N GLY A 164 -17.27 -3.03 -14.12
CA GLY A 164 -17.55 -3.96 -15.22
C GLY A 164 -16.43 -4.06 -16.27
N THR A 165 -15.39 -3.23 -16.19
CA THR A 165 -14.28 -3.16 -17.17
C THR A 165 -12.92 -3.51 -16.53
N GLU A 166 -11.89 -3.75 -17.34
CA GLU A 166 -10.49 -3.90 -16.90
C GLU A 166 -9.57 -3.15 -17.89
N GLU A 167 -9.77 -1.84 -17.98
CA GLU A 167 -9.08 -0.94 -18.92
C GLU A 167 -7.76 -0.41 -18.37
N TRP A 168 -7.69 -0.19 -17.05
CA TRP A 168 -6.64 0.62 -16.44
C TRP A 168 -5.61 -0.24 -15.73
N GLY A 169 -6.07 -1.16 -14.88
CA GLY A 169 -5.24 -1.79 -13.87
C GLY A 169 -4.39 -0.72 -13.16
N GLY A 170 -3.09 -1.00 -13.09
CA GLY A 170 -2.12 -0.17 -12.37
C GLY A 170 -2.39 -0.05 -10.88
N LEU A 171 -1.51 0.69 -10.21
CA LEU A 171 -1.92 1.55 -9.12
C LEU A 171 -1.95 3.01 -9.59
N GLN A 172 -2.73 3.81 -8.89
CA GLN A 172 -2.75 5.26 -8.98
C GLN A 172 -2.55 5.79 -7.57
N ILE A 173 -1.51 6.59 -7.36
CA ILE A 173 -1.20 7.16 -6.05
C ILE A 173 -1.12 8.68 -6.18
N GLN A 174 -1.74 9.37 -5.23
CA GLN A 174 -1.61 10.80 -5.00
C GLN A 174 -1.09 11.05 -3.58
N VAL A 175 -0.15 11.99 -3.45
CA VAL A 175 0.39 12.44 -2.16
C VAL A 175 0.26 13.96 -2.09
N ALA A 176 -0.50 14.44 -1.12
CA ALA A 176 -0.67 15.87 -0.83
C ALA A 176 0.08 16.24 0.47
N PRO A 177 0.99 17.23 0.45
CA PRO A 177 1.63 17.73 1.67
C PRO A 177 0.68 18.63 2.47
N LEU A 178 1.02 18.92 3.73
CA LEU A 178 0.40 20.04 4.45
C LEU A 178 0.85 21.38 3.87
N LYS A 179 -0.07 22.35 3.79
CA LYS A 179 0.24 23.76 3.51
C LYS A 179 1.19 24.31 4.57
N ASN A 180 2.09 25.21 4.15
CA ASN A 180 3.15 25.75 5.02
C ASN A 180 2.62 26.30 6.35
N HIS A 181 1.53 27.07 6.31
CA HIS A 181 0.93 27.65 7.51
C HIS A 181 0.35 26.61 8.49
N ALA A 182 -0.07 25.44 8.02
CA ALA A 182 -0.52 24.33 8.86
C ALA A 182 0.69 23.62 9.49
N TRP A 183 1.73 23.37 8.69
CA TRP A 183 3.00 22.80 9.17
C TRP A 183 3.68 23.68 10.24
N GLN A 184 3.70 25.00 10.08
CA GLN A 184 4.33 25.89 11.06
C GLN A 184 3.60 25.89 12.42
N LYS A 185 2.27 25.72 12.46
CA LYS A 185 1.52 25.50 13.72
C LYS A 185 2.02 24.24 14.43
N ILE A 186 2.25 23.15 13.69
CA ILE A 186 2.76 21.87 14.22
C ILE A 186 4.21 22.02 14.71
N ARG A 187 5.11 22.63 13.91
CA ARG A 187 6.49 22.94 14.35
C ARG A 187 6.52 23.85 15.59
N ALA A 188 5.56 24.76 15.76
CA ALA A 188 5.47 25.62 16.94
C ALA A 188 5.03 24.83 18.19
N ALA A 189 3.89 24.13 18.13
CA ALA A 189 3.37 23.32 19.24
C ALA A 189 4.33 22.18 19.66
N TRP A 190 5.10 21.64 18.72
CA TRP A 190 6.17 20.68 19.03
C TRP A 190 7.34 21.34 19.80
N ARG A 191 7.80 22.51 19.34
CA ARG A 191 8.89 23.27 20.02
C ARG A 191 8.50 23.71 21.44
N GLU A 192 7.22 23.99 21.67
CA GLU A 192 6.67 24.25 23.00
C GLU A 192 6.71 22.99 23.89
N LYS A 193 6.18 21.86 23.41
CA LYS A 193 6.17 20.59 24.16
C LYS A 193 7.57 20.06 24.50
N VAL A 194 8.55 20.23 23.60
CA VAL A 194 9.94 19.77 23.79
C VAL A 194 10.76 20.67 24.73
N ARG A 195 10.27 21.88 25.07
CA ARG A 195 10.85 22.69 26.16
C ARG A 195 10.54 22.14 27.55
N THR A 196 9.56 21.23 27.69
CA THR A 196 9.35 20.44 28.90
C THR A 196 10.19 19.15 28.86
N PRO A 197 11.02 18.86 29.89
CA PRO A 197 12.06 17.83 29.79
C PRO A 197 11.54 16.41 30.06
N HIS A 198 11.01 15.73 29.03
CA HIS A 198 10.86 14.27 28.98
C HIS A 198 11.30 13.77 27.60
N PHE A 199 12.43 13.04 27.56
CA PHE A 199 12.99 12.48 26.32
C PHE A 199 12.43 11.08 26.03
N ALA A 200 12.21 10.79 24.75
CA ALA A 200 12.09 9.44 24.20
C ALA A 200 12.73 9.39 22.81
N GLU A 201 13.77 8.56 22.67
CA GLU A 201 14.45 8.31 21.39
C GLU A 201 13.57 7.51 20.42
N ASP A 202 13.88 7.56 19.13
CA ASP A 202 13.42 6.57 18.15
C ASP A 202 14.33 6.58 16.92
N ARG A 203 14.61 5.43 16.30
CA ARG A 203 15.59 5.28 15.19
C ARG A 203 14.89 4.96 13.84
N LEU A 204 15.60 5.15 12.73
CA LEU A 204 15.07 5.07 11.35
C LEU A 204 15.68 3.90 10.54
N CYS A 205 14.89 3.28 9.66
CA CYS A 205 15.35 2.50 8.48
C CYS A 205 14.22 2.38 7.43
N ASP A 206 14.55 2.17 6.15
CA ASP A 206 13.67 2.29 4.95
C ASP A 206 14.24 1.47 3.76
N SER A 207 13.40 0.66 3.08
CA SER A 207 13.48 0.06 1.70
C SER A 207 12.32 -0.95 1.43
N SER A 208 11.69 -1.24 0.25
CA SER A 208 11.32 -0.55 -1.02
C SER A 208 10.98 -1.41 -2.31
N SER A 209 9.68 -1.58 -2.67
CA SER A 209 8.98 -1.79 -4.01
C SER A 209 8.14 -3.08 -4.40
N ARG A 210 7.33 -3.12 -5.53
CA ARG A 210 6.07 -3.92 -5.94
C ARG A 210 5.98 -4.44 -7.47
N LEU A 211 4.99 -4.83 -8.35
CA LEU A 211 3.50 -4.77 -8.74
C LEU A 211 3.00 -5.90 -9.75
N MET A 212 1.70 -6.29 -9.78
CA MET A 212 1.09 -7.16 -10.87
C MET A 212 -0.33 -6.82 -11.41
N GLY A 213 -1.38 -6.72 -10.59
CA GLY A 213 -2.76 -6.40 -11.01
C GLY A 213 -3.75 -6.83 -9.94
N LEU A 214 -4.68 -5.98 -9.48
CA LEU A 214 -5.20 -6.17 -8.11
C LEU A 214 -6.63 -6.68 -8.02
N GLY A 215 -6.73 -7.97 -7.76
CA GLY A 215 -7.86 -8.57 -7.07
C GLY A 215 -7.76 -8.37 -5.56
N ALA A 216 -8.86 -8.67 -4.87
CA ALA A 216 -8.99 -8.63 -3.42
C ALA A 216 -8.92 -10.07 -2.88
N GLY A 217 -7.84 -10.42 -2.18
CA GLY A 217 -7.62 -11.76 -1.64
C GLY A 217 -8.24 -11.97 -0.24
N GLY A 218 -7.57 -12.84 0.53
CA GLY A 218 -7.95 -13.18 1.90
C GLY A 218 -8.04 -11.98 2.85
N LEU A 219 -8.82 -12.18 3.92
CA LEU A 219 -9.14 -11.15 4.91
C LEU A 219 -8.04 -11.04 5.98
N MET A 220 -7.66 -9.82 6.36
CA MET A 220 -6.78 -9.60 7.52
C MET A 220 -7.14 -8.36 8.35
N LYS A 221 -6.73 -8.37 9.62
CA LYS A 221 -6.89 -7.24 10.54
C LYS A 221 -6.05 -6.04 10.09
N GLN A 222 -6.66 -4.98 9.57
CA GLN A 222 -6.01 -3.67 9.41
C GLN A 222 -7.03 -2.54 9.62
N ALA A 223 -6.72 -1.60 10.52
CA ALA A 223 -7.47 -0.36 10.67
C ALA A 223 -6.96 0.71 9.68
N ILE A 224 -7.88 1.55 9.20
CA ILE A 224 -7.57 2.80 8.50
C ILE A 224 -8.07 3.96 9.37
N TYR A 225 -7.23 4.93 9.67
CA TYR A 225 -7.57 5.98 10.63
C TYR A 225 -8.22 7.24 10.01
N PRO A 226 -9.16 7.88 10.73
CA PRO A 226 -9.75 9.16 10.30
C PRO A 226 -8.73 10.29 10.34
N ASP A 227 -8.80 11.20 9.36
CA ASP A 227 -7.94 12.39 9.29
C ASP A 227 -8.22 13.33 10.48
N GLN A 228 -7.13 13.77 11.14
CA GLN A 228 -7.13 14.66 12.31
C GLN A 228 -6.92 16.14 11.95
N PHE A 229 -6.55 16.43 10.70
CA PHE A 229 -6.36 17.80 10.20
C PHE A 229 -7.67 18.36 9.64
N GLN A 230 -7.70 19.61 9.18
CA GLN A 230 -8.79 20.11 8.32
C GLN A 230 -8.54 19.73 6.86
N LEU A 231 -9.59 19.55 6.06
CA LEU A 231 -9.42 19.21 4.64
C LEU A 231 -8.63 20.33 3.90
N ASP A 232 -8.83 21.58 4.32
CA ASP A 232 -8.13 22.75 3.79
C ASP A 232 -6.69 22.92 4.32
N ASP A 233 -6.23 22.16 5.32
CA ASP A 233 -4.81 22.16 5.72
C ASP A 233 -3.92 21.46 4.65
N TRP A 234 -4.51 20.60 3.80
CA TRP A 234 -3.81 19.91 2.71
C TRP A 234 -3.60 20.81 1.49
N ASP A 235 -2.41 20.72 0.90
CA ASP A 235 -2.08 21.38 -0.35
C ASP A 235 -2.40 20.45 -1.54
N LEU A 236 -3.51 20.76 -2.21
CA LEU A 236 -3.99 20.03 -3.39
C LEU A 236 -3.36 20.54 -4.70
N GLU A 237 -2.68 21.70 -4.67
CA GLU A 237 -1.99 22.28 -5.82
C GLU A 237 -0.56 21.69 -5.91
N SER A 238 0.11 21.56 -4.77
CA SER A 238 1.40 20.85 -4.63
C SER A 238 1.26 19.31 -4.53
N MET A 239 0.09 18.76 -4.87
CA MET A 239 -0.18 17.32 -4.80
C MET A 239 0.44 16.57 -5.98
N ASP A 240 1.44 15.74 -5.68
CA ASP A 240 2.07 14.89 -6.69
C ASP A 240 1.24 13.63 -6.99
N ARG A 241 1.20 13.23 -8.26
CA ARG A 241 0.58 11.98 -8.72
C ARG A 241 1.62 11.08 -9.37
N VAL A 242 1.57 9.79 -9.06
CA VAL A 242 2.36 8.76 -9.72
C VAL A 242 1.47 7.62 -10.19
N PHE A 243 1.67 7.23 -11.44
CA PHE A 243 1.15 5.97 -11.96
C PHE A 243 2.18 4.87 -11.72
N VAL A 244 1.66 3.69 -11.44
CA VAL A 244 2.49 2.56 -11.04
C VAL A 244 2.01 1.37 -11.86
N THR A 245 2.75 1.07 -12.93
CA THR A 245 2.37 0.09 -13.96
C THR A 245 2.92 -1.28 -13.61
N LEU A 246 2.02 -2.26 -13.62
CA LEU A 246 2.28 -3.59 -13.10
C LEU A 246 2.72 -4.54 -14.21
N LEU A 247 3.74 -5.39 -13.96
CA LEU A 247 4.23 -6.37 -14.94
C LEU A 247 4.29 -7.79 -14.36
N HIS A 248 3.98 -8.79 -15.19
CA HIS A 248 4.15 -10.18 -14.80
C HIS A 248 5.65 -10.54 -14.74
N ALA A 249 6.10 -11.13 -13.63
CA ALA A 249 7.52 -11.36 -13.34
C ALA A 249 8.27 -12.20 -14.40
N ARG A 250 7.58 -13.11 -15.10
CA ARG A 250 8.15 -13.84 -16.26
C ARG A 250 8.66 -12.89 -17.36
N ASP A 251 7.97 -11.75 -17.56
CA ASP A 251 8.20 -10.81 -18.65
C ASP A 251 9.19 -9.69 -18.23
N TRP A 252 9.43 -9.54 -16.91
CA TRP A 252 10.36 -8.57 -16.33
C TRP A 252 11.77 -8.65 -16.93
N LYS A 253 12.27 -9.87 -17.19
CA LYS A 253 13.62 -10.07 -17.72
C LYS A 253 13.74 -9.69 -19.20
N SER A 254 12.69 -9.90 -20.00
CA SER A 254 12.63 -9.40 -21.38
C SER A 254 12.50 -7.88 -21.43
N THR A 255 11.74 -7.27 -20.53
CA THR A 255 11.62 -5.81 -20.43
C THR A 255 12.93 -5.18 -19.95
N THR A 256 13.45 -5.58 -18.79
CA THR A 256 14.54 -4.86 -18.10
C THR A 256 15.94 -5.44 -18.30
N GLY A 257 16.04 -6.72 -18.66
CA GLY A 257 17.29 -7.51 -18.61
C GLY A 257 17.57 -8.15 -17.25
N GLU A 258 16.88 -7.73 -16.18
CA GLU A 258 17.11 -8.21 -14.81
C GLU A 258 16.32 -9.48 -14.47
N SER A 259 16.83 -10.27 -13.52
CA SER A 259 16.05 -11.36 -12.94
C SER A 259 14.94 -10.82 -12.04
N ALA A 260 13.71 -11.29 -12.21
CA ALA A 260 12.63 -11.03 -11.26
C ALA A 260 12.91 -11.70 -9.89
N PRO A 261 12.30 -11.22 -8.80
CA PRO A 261 12.32 -11.94 -7.51
C PRO A 261 11.79 -13.37 -7.66
N HIS A 262 12.36 -14.31 -6.88
CA HIS A 262 11.86 -15.69 -6.79
C HIS A 262 10.38 -15.73 -6.41
N HIS A 263 9.65 -16.80 -6.74
CA HIS A 263 8.26 -16.99 -6.29
C HIS A 263 8.14 -16.83 -4.76
N PRO A 264 7.04 -16.25 -4.25
CA PRO A 264 6.76 -16.24 -2.82
C PRO A 264 6.45 -17.67 -2.32
N PRO A 265 6.76 -18.00 -1.05
CA PRO A 265 6.33 -19.24 -0.43
C PRO A 265 4.80 -19.28 -0.28
N THR A 266 4.24 -20.48 -0.23
CA THR A 266 2.83 -20.70 0.11
C THR A 266 2.56 -20.51 1.60
N ALA A 267 1.30 -20.27 1.96
CA ALA A 267 0.88 -20.21 3.36
C ALA A 267 1.16 -21.52 4.12
N GLN A 268 1.10 -22.67 3.44
CA GLN A 268 1.38 -23.98 4.03
C GLN A 268 2.88 -24.16 4.34
N GLU A 269 3.77 -23.81 3.41
CA GLU A 269 5.22 -23.82 3.64
C GLU A 269 5.63 -22.84 4.76
N TYR A 270 5.01 -21.66 4.78
CA TYR A 270 5.25 -20.64 5.80
C TYR A 270 4.82 -21.09 7.21
N SER A 271 3.63 -21.68 7.34
CA SER A 271 3.13 -22.25 8.60
C SER A 271 4.00 -23.43 9.07
N LYS A 272 4.40 -24.32 8.14
CA LYS A 272 5.31 -25.44 8.41
C LYS A 272 6.72 -24.99 8.84
N ALA A 273 7.17 -23.82 8.42
CA ALA A 273 8.42 -23.21 8.86
C ALA A 273 8.33 -22.54 10.25
N GLY A 274 7.14 -22.47 10.87
CA GLY A 274 6.94 -21.88 12.21
C GLY A 274 7.10 -20.36 12.27
N LEU A 275 7.03 -19.68 11.11
CA LEU A 275 7.36 -18.27 10.98
C LEU A 275 6.26 -17.34 11.55
N PRO A 276 6.62 -16.12 12.02
CA PRO A 276 5.75 -15.32 12.88
C PRO A 276 4.65 -14.53 12.14
N TRP A 277 3.42 -14.67 12.64
CA TRP A 277 2.33 -13.73 12.35
C TRP A 277 2.35 -12.55 13.32
N PHE A 278 1.67 -11.45 12.99
CA PHE A 278 1.74 -10.20 13.75
C PHE A 278 0.37 -9.54 13.97
N ASP A 279 0.14 -8.94 15.13
CA ASP A 279 -1.01 -8.04 15.39
C ASP A 279 -0.49 -6.61 15.65
N TYR A 280 -1.24 -5.58 15.23
CA TYR A 280 -0.84 -4.18 15.43
C TYR A 280 -1.55 -3.54 16.63
N TYR A 281 -0.79 -2.87 17.50
CA TYR A 281 -1.36 -1.97 18.49
C TYR A 281 -1.42 -0.53 17.95
N GLY A 282 -2.62 -0.10 17.57
CA GLY A 282 -2.89 1.19 16.92
C GLY A 282 -3.13 2.40 17.84
N CYS A 283 -2.75 2.31 19.12
CA CYS A 283 -3.05 3.32 20.15
C CYS A 283 -4.54 3.67 20.26
N ASP A 284 -5.40 2.63 20.28
CA ASP A 284 -6.85 2.70 20.54
C ASP A 284 -7.66 3.65 19.62
N GLN A 285 -7.09 4.07 18.49
CA GLN A 285 -7.78 4.88 17.49
C GLN A 285 -8.87 4.08 16.78
N ALA A 286 -10.07 4.68 16.66
CA ALA A 286 -11.17 4.10 15.90
C ALA A 286 -10.83 3.96 14.41
N SER A 287 -11.21 2.84 13.80
CA SER A 287 -11.13 2.64 12.36
C SER A 287 -12.27 3.36 11.65
N LEU A 288 -11.99 3.88 10.45
CA LEU A 288 -13.00 4.16 9.43
C LEU A 288 -13.86 2.90 9.16
N PRO A 289 -15.12 3.07 8.69
CA PRO A 289 -16.04 1.95 8.50
C PRO A 289 -15.70 1.01 7.33
N GLY A 290 -14.76 1.38 6.46
CA GLY A 290 -14.56 0.75 5.15
C GLY A 290 -15.53 1.28 4.09
N GLY A 291 -15.29 0.92 2.83
CA GLY A 291 -16.14 1.31 1.71
C GLY A 291 -17.27 0.31 1.49
N GLU A 292 -18.53 0.75 1.44
CA GLU A 292 -19.71 -0.12 1.20
C GLU A 292 -19.57 -0.96 -0.08
N LYS A 293 -19.01 -0.36 -1.14
CA LYS A 293 -18.72 -1.06 -2.41
C LYS A 293 -17.63 -2.13 -2.25
N LEU A 294 -16.65 -1.91 -1.37
CA LEU A 294 -15.59 -2.88 -1.07
C LEU A 294 -16.13 -4.02 -0.19
N ALA A 295 -17.09 -3.75 0.70
CA ALA A 295 -17.75 -4.78 1.50
C ALA A 295 -18.47 -5.86 0.65
N SER A 296 -18.88 -5.52 -0.58
CA SER A 296 -19.58 -6.42 -1.51
C SER A 296 -18.67 -7.12 -2.54
N ILE A 297 -17.35 -6.94 -2.52
CA ILE A 297 -16.46 -7.61 -3.49
C ILE A 297 -16.22 -9.08 -3.12
N ALA A 298 -16.42 -9.93 -4.11
CA ALA A 298 -16.00 -11.33 -4.07
C ALA A 298 -14.46 -11.42 -4.09
N SER A 299 -13.94 -12.45 -3.45
CA SER A 299 -12.51 -12.69 -3.40
C SER A 299 -11.96 -13.31 -4.68
N VAL A 300 -10.63 -13.31 -4.83
CA VAL A 300 -9.97 -13.98 -5.94
C VAL A 300 -10.28 -15.48 -5.94
N GLY A 301 -10.26 -16.13 -4.77
CA GLY A 301 -10.64 -17.53 -4.60
C GLY A 301 -12.11 -17.81 -4.95
N GLU A 302 -13.03 -16.95 -4.53
CA GLU A 302 -14.46 -17.06 -4.88
C GLU A 302 -14.70 -16.94 -6.39
N LEU A 303 -14.07 -15.94 -7.03
CA LEU A 303 -14.14 -15.75 -8.49
C LEU A 303 -13.48 -16.91 -9.26
N PHE A 304 -12.37 -17.44 -8.77
CA PHE A 304 -11.67 -18.56 -9.39
C PHE A 304 -12.55 -19.82 -9.37
N LYS A 305 -13.17 -20.11 -8.22
CA LYS A 305 -14.13 -21.21 -8.08
C LYS A 305 -15.36 -21.02 -8.98
N LYS A 306 -15.88 -19.81 -9.09
CA LYS A 306 -17.00 -19.47 -9.98
C LYS A 306 -16.67 -19.62 -11.47
N LYS A 307 -15.42 -19.34 -11.88
CA LYS A 307 -14.98 -19.41 -13.29
C LYS A 307 -14.48 -20.79 -13.71
N THR A 308 -13.86 -21.56 -12.81
CA THR A 308 -13.20 -22.84 -13.14
C THR A 308 -13.89 -24.09 -12.57
N GLY A 309 -14.77 -23.93 -11.57
CA GLY A 309 -15.31 -25.04 -10.78
C GLY A 309 -14.35 -25.63 -9.74
N ALA A 310 -13.05 -25.31 -9.81
CA ALA A 310 -12.02 -25.82 -8.91
C ALA A 310 -11.75 -24.86 -7.73
N ALA A 311 -11.18 -25.38 -6.64
CA ALA A 311 -10.59 -24.53 -5.61
C ALA A 311 -9.32 -23.85 -6.17
N MET A 312 -9.07 -22.61 -5.77
CA MET A 312 -7.82 -21.93 -6.12
C MET A 312 -6.66 -22.59 -5.34
N PRO A 313 -5.54 -22.97 -5.99
CA PRO A 313 -4.44 -23.64 -5.29
C PRO A 313 -3.85 -22.80 -4.16
N ASN A 314 -3.41 -23.45 -3.08
CA ASN A 314 -2.74 -22.84 -1.93
C ASN A 314 -3.62 -21.78 -1.21
N CYS A 315 -4.93 -22.01 -1.15
CA CYS A 315 -5.93 -21.18 -0.46
C CYS A 315 -6.57 -21.90 0.74
N GLU A 316 -6.08 -23.07 1.12
CA GLU A 316 -6.50 -23.82 2.30
C GLU A 316 -6.09 -23.07 3.58
N ASP A 317 -6.95 -23.10 4.59
CA ASP A 317 -6.67 -22.46 5.88
C ASP A 317 -5.47 -23.10 6.59
N VAL A 318 -4.61 -22.27 7.21
CA VAL A 318 -3.37 -22.73 7.86
C VAL A 318 -3.36 -22.44 9.36
N GLU A 319 -2.64 -23.24 10.14
CA GLU A 319 -2.40 -22.93 11.54
C GLU A 319 -1.48 -21.71 11.68
N THR A 320 -1.83 -20.84 12.63
CA THR A 320 -1.13 -19.59 12.91
C THR A 320 -0.73 -19.58 14.38
N GLY A 321 0.56 -19.48 14.67
CA GLY A 321 1.05 -19.28 16.03
C GLY A 321 0.56 -17.96 16.65
N VAL A 322 0.77 -17.79 17.96
CA VAL A 322 0.40 -16.56 18.68
C VAL A 322 1.05 -15.34 18.00
N PRO A 323 0.27 -14.35 17.54
CA PRO A 323 0.83 -13.21 16.83
C PRO A 323 1.77 -12.38 17.69
N LYS A 324 2.93 -11.99 17.14
CA LYS A 324 3.81 -10.99 17.75
C LYS A 324 3.12 -9.62 17.69
N ILE A 325 2.89 -8.99 18.84
CA ILE A 325 2.36 -7.63 18.88
C ILE A 325 3.46 -6.68 18.40
N VAL A 326 3.17 -5.94 17.32
CA VAL A 326 4.01 -4.83 16.84
C VAL A 326 3.38 -3.50 17.26
N GLY A 327 4.21 -2.65 17.88
CA GLY A 327 3.82 -1.30 18.27
C GLY A 327 3.82 -0.31 17.08
N PRO A 328 3.37 0.94 17.31
CA PRO A 328 3.54 2.02 16.33
C PRO A 328 4.98 2.11 15.84
N ARG A 329 5.16 2.28 14.52
CA ARG A 329 6.46 2.34 13.81
C ARG A 329 7.25 1.03 13.68
N GLN A 330 6.77 -0.11 14.22
CA GLN A 330 7.42 -1.41 13.97
C GLN A 330 6.95 -2.02 12.62
N VAL A 331 7.90 -2.20 11.72
CA VAL A 331 7.72 -2.77 10.38
C VAL A 331 7.79 -4.30 10.45
N ARG A 332 6.94 -5.03 9.72
CA ARG A 332 6.95 -6.51 9.66
C ARG A 332 7.99 -7.09 8.70
N VAL A 333 9.07 -6.36 8.43
CA VAL A 333 10.21 -6.81 7.59
C VAL A 333 11.34 -7.20 8.54
N GLY A 334 12.05 -8.27 8.23
CA GLY A 334 13.18 -8.70 9.05
C GLY A 334 13.85 -9.98 8.57
N GLU A 335 14.97 -10.29 9.20
CA GLU A 335 15.54 -11.63 9.27
C GLU A 335 14.83 -12.34 10.44
N TRP A 336 14.24 -13.52 10.20
CA TRP A 336 13.36 -14.23 11.14
C TRP A 336 13.75 -15.70 11.29
#